data_AF-A0A820FIE5-F1
#
_entry.id   AF-A0A820FIE5-F1
#
_cell.length_a   1.000
_cell.length_b   1.000
_cell.length_c   1.000
_cell.angle_alpha   90.00
_cell.angle_beta   90.00
_cell.angle_gamma   90.00
#
_symmetry.space_group_name_H-M   'P 1'
#
loop_
_entity.id
_entity.type
_entity.pdbx_description
1 polymer ?
#
loop_
_entity_poly.entity_id
_entity_poly.type
_entity_poly.pdbx_seq_one_letter_code
_entity_poly.pdbx_strand_id
1 'polypeptide(L)'
;MSENSNTSDNSGSLNSQEFSRINYSILQIGQVLSLPVYLFVFFHILTNKVQRKSLHNHVILVLLLFNFLQILFDVSLLLIWLHRGIVKPAIPATCYFWNFIDYWAYYTSFLVMLWAALE
;
A
#
# COMPACT_ATOMS: atom_id res chain seq x y z
N MET A 1 -8.62 52.82 16.70
CA MET A 1 -7.65 52.25 15.77
C MET A 1 -6.96 51.08 16.47
N SER A 2 -6.77 49.99 15.75
CA SER A 2 -6.23 48.67 16.16
C SER A 2 -7.27 47.61 16.58
N GLU A 3 -7.79 46.93 15.56
CA GLU A 3 -8.28 45.54 15.61
C GLU A 3 -7.08 44.60 15.70
N ASN A 4 -7.03 43.73 16.71
CA ASN A 4 -6.07 42.63 16.80
C ASN A 4 -6.74 41.34 16.32
N SER A 5 -6.57 41.03 15.03
CA SER A 5 -6.88 39.74 14.41
C SER A 5 -5.66 38.82 14.53
N ASN A 6 -5.62 37.88 15.48
CA ASN A 6 -4.57 36.85 15.54
C ASN A 6 -5.00 35.65 16.40
N THR A 7 -6.10 34.95 16.08
CA THR A 7 -6.47 33.74 16.85
C THR A 7 -7.32 32.70 16.12
N SER A 8 -7.15 32.49 14.80
CA SER A 8 -8.03 31.53 14.08
C SER A 8 -7.36 30.48 13.19
N ASP A 9 -6.03 30.46 13.00
CA ASP A 9 -5.41 29.53 12.04
C ASP A 9 -4.66 28.32 12.66
N ASN A 10 -4.54 28.24 14.00
CA ASN A 10 -3.76 27.15 14.64
C ASN A 10 -4.55 25.87 14.94
N SER A 11 -5.89 25.92 14.98
CA SER A 11 -6.72 24.75 15.30
C SER A 11 -6.90 23.80 14.10
N GLY A 12 -6.92 24.34 12.87
CA GLY A 12 -7.01 23.54 11.65
C GLY A 12 -5.71 22.78 11.34
N SER A 13 -4.55 23.40 11.59
CA SER A 13 -3.25 22.80 11.34
C SER A 13 -2.92 21.66 12.32
N LEU A 14 -3.25 21.81 13.62
CA LEU A 14 -3.08 20.76 14.63
C LEU A 14 -3.89 19.49 14.30
N ASN A 15 -5.15 19.63 13.89
CA ASN A 15 -6.00 18.49 13.55
C ASN A 15 -5.51 17.75 12.30
N SER A 16 -4.99 18.47 11.30
CA SER A 16 -4.43 17.87 10.08
C SER A 16 -3.14 17.08 10.34
N GLN A 17 -2.32 17.56 11.28
CA GLN A 17 -1.04 16.95 11.61
C GLN A 17 -1.23 15.69 12.47
N GLU A 18 -2.14 15.73 13.44
CA GLU A 18 -2.49 14.57 14.27
C GLU A 18 -3.15 13.46 13.44
N PHE A 19 -4.04 13.82 12.52
CA PHE A 19 -4.66 12.86 11.59
C PHE A 19 -3.61 12.15 10.72
N SER A 20 -2.62 12.89 10.22
CA SER A 20 -1.53 12.33 9.42
C SER A 20 -0.67 11.35 10.23
N ARG A 21 -0.40 11.64 11.52
CA ARG A 21 0.36 10.73 12.41
C ARG A 21 -0.39 9.45 12.76
N ILE A 22 -1.70 9.54 12.97
CA ILE A 22 -2.53 8.37 13.28
C ILE A 22 -2.59 7.44 12.06
N ASN A 23 -2.84 7.99 10.86
CA ASN A 23 -2.86 7.21 9.63
C ASN A 23 -1.50 6.55 9.37
N TYR A 24 -0.41 7.29 9.52
CA TYR A 24 0.95 6.77 9.42
C TYR A 24 1.16 5.56 10.35
N SER A 25 0.76 5.68 11.62
CA SER A 25 1.00 4.65 12.64
C SER A 25 0.18 3.38 12.38
N ILE A 26 -1.09 3.52 12.00
CA ILE A 26 -1.96 2.39 11.68
C ILE A 26 -1.45 1.64 10.44
N LEU A 27 -1.08 2.38 9.39
CA LEU A 27 -0.54 1.81 8.16
C LEU A 27 0.78 1.06 8.42
N GLN A 28 1.65 1.62 9.26
CA GLN A 28 2.92 0.99 9.61
C GLN A 28 2.74 -0.31 10.40
N ILE A 29 1.81 -0.35 11.37
CA ILE A 29 1.50 -1.58 12.11
C ILE A 29 0.91 -2.64 11.18
N GLY A 30 -0.01 -2.23 10.30
CA GLY A 30 -0.62 -3.10 9.29
C GLY A 30 0.43 -3.74 8.38
N GLN A 31 1.38 -2.94 7.88
CA GLN A 31 2.49 -3.44 7.06
C GLN A 31 3.39 -4.43 7.80
N VAL A 32 3.82 -4.08 9.02
CA VAL A 32 4.74 -4.92 9.80
C VAL A 32 4.11 -6.27 10.13
N LEU A 33 2.80 -6.31 10.33
CA LEU A 33 2.06 -7.56 10.54
C LEU A 33 1.82 -8.32 9.22
N SER A 34 1.52 -7.63 8.12
CA SER A 34 1.17 -8.28 6.85
C SER A 34 2.39 -8.90 6.17
N LEU A 35 3.55 -8.23 6.19
CA LEU A 35 4.80 -8.69 5.57
C LEU A 35 5.22 -10.12 5.96
N PRO A 36 5.34 -10.47 7.26
CA PRO A 36 5.73 -11.81 7.67
C PRO A 36 4.65 -12.86 7.35
N VAL A 37 3.37 -12.48 7.38
CA VAL A 37 2.25 -13.38 7.02
C VAL A 37 2.31 -13.75 5.53
N TYR A 38 2.49 -12.76 4.64
CA TYR A 38 2.66 -13.03 3.21
C TYR A 38 3.88 -13.91 2.94
N LEU A 39 5.01 -13.63 3.59
CA LEU A 39 6.25 -14.38 3.41
C LEU A 39 6.12 -15.81 3.92
N PHE A 40 5.45 -15.99 5.07
CA PHE A 40 5.16 -17.31 5.63
C PHE A 40 4.27 -18.14 4.70
N VAL A 41 3.17 -17.58 4.21
CA VAL A 41 2.25 -18.28 3.29
C VAL A 41 2.95 -18.60 1.97
N PHE A 42 3.74 -17.68 1.43
CA PHE A 42 4.53 -17.90 0.22
C PHE A 42 5.54 -19.05 0.39
N PHE A 43 6.28 -19.06 1.50
CA PHE A 43 7.25 -20.12 1.80
C PHE A 43 6.57 -21.47 2.02
N HIS A 44 5.42 -21.48 2.72
CA HIS A 44 4.64 -22.69 2.95
C HIS A 44 4.15 -23.33 1.64
N ILE A 45 3.62 -22.53 0.72
CA ILE A 45 3.14 -23.00 -0.59
C ILE A 45 4.31 -23.48 -1.47
N LEU A 46 5.46 -22.78 -1.47
CA LEU A 46 6.64 -23.19 -2.23
C LEU A 46 7.25 -24.51 -1.75
N THR A 47 7.25 -24.74 -0.44
CA THR A 47 7.82 -25.94 0.18
C THR A 47 6.94 -27.17 -0.11
N ASN A 48 5.63 -26.99 -0.28
CA ASN A 48 4.70 -28.08 -0.47
C ASN A 48 4.51 -28.46 -1.95
N LYS A 49 5.29 -29.44 -2.43
CA LYS A 49 5.31 -29.90 -3.83
C LYS A 49 3.95 -30.37 -4.37
N VAL A 50 3.03 -30.82 -3.50
CA VAL A 50 1.68 -31.28 -3.88
C VAL A 50 0.79 -30.09 -4.26
N GLN A 51 0.93 -28.96 -3.56
CA GLN A 51 0.15 -27.75 -3.84
C GLN A 51 0.56 -27.09 -5.16
N ARG A 52 1.83 -27.21 -5.58
CA ARG A 52 2.33 -26.67 -6.85
C ARG A 52 1.69 -27.24 -8.12
N LYS A 53 0.98 -28.37 -8.05
CA LYS A 53 0.39 -29.02 -9.24
C LYS A 53 -1.01 -28.54 -9.60
N SER A 54 -1.70 -27.84 -8.70
CA SER A 54 -3.03 -27.29 -8.98
C SER A 54 -2.89 -25.89 -9.55
N LEU A 55 -3.55 -25.63 -10.69
CA LEU A 55 -3.54 -24.35 -11.38
C LEU A 55 -4.08 -23.23 -10.47
N HIS A 56 -5.08 -23.55 -9.64
CA HIS A 56 -5.63 -22.68 -8.62
C HIS A 56 -4.59 -22.17 -7.60
N ASN A 57 -3.67 -23.03 -7.16
CA ASN A 57 -2.62 -22.63 -6.22
C ASN A 57 -1.57 -21.73 -6.88
N HIS A 58 -1.39 -21.83 -8.20
CA HIS A 58 -0.52 -20.95 -8.96
C HIS A 58 -1.11 -19.53 -9.04
N VAL A 59 -2.43 -19.44 -9.27
CA VAL A 59 -3.19 -18.17 -9.25
C VAL A 59 -3.09 -17.49 -7.89
N ILE A 60 -3.27 -18.24 -6.79
CA ILE A 60 -3.11 -17.75 -5.42
C ILE A 60 -1.68 -17.24 -5.17
N LEU A 61 -0.66 -17.95 -5.64
CA LEU A 61 0.74 -17.55 -5.45
C LEU A 61 1.07 -16.26 -6.19
N VAL A 62 0.58 -16.11 -7.43
CA VAL A 62 0.71 -14.86 -8.20
C VAL A 62 -0.02 -13.72 -7.48
N LEU A 63 -1.24 -13.95 -6.99
CA LEU A 63 -2.02 -12.94 -6.29
C LEU A 63 -1.34 -12.49 -4.98
N LEU A 64 -0.72 -13.42 -4.23
CA LEU A 64 0.10 -13.10 -3.05
C LEU A 64 1.33 -12.27 -3.40
N LEU A 65 2.04 -12.62 -4.48
CA LEU A 65 3.22 -11.90 -4.94
C LEU A 65 2.85 -10.45 -5.33
N PHE A 66 1.76 -10.28 -6.09
CA PHE A 66 1.25 -8.97 -6.49
C PHE A 66 0.84 -8.11 -5.30
N ASN A 67 0.08 -8.68 -4.35
CA ASN A 67 -0.29 -7.97 -3.12
C ASN A 67 0.93 -7.57 -2.30
N PHE A 68 1.93 -8.45 -2.21
CA PHE A 68 3.18 -8.15 -1.51
C PHE A 68 3.91 -6.97 -2.15
N LEU A 69 4.07 -6.98 -3.48
CA LEU A 69 4.73 -5.89 -4.20
C LEU A 69 3.93 -4.59 -4.09
N GLN A 70 2.60 -4.66 -4.17
CA GLN A 70 1.74 -3.49 -3.99
C GLN A 70 1.93 -2.89 -2.60
N ILE A 71 1.84 -3.68 -1.53
CA ILE A 71 2.08 -3.18 -0.16
C ILE A 71 3.50 -2.64 0.01
N LEU A 72 4.50 -3.29 -0.59
CA LEU A 72 5.89 -2.86 -0.49
C LEU A 72 6.15 -1.54 -1.21
N PHE A 73 5.62 -1.34 -2.41
CA PHE A 73 5.85 -0.11 -3.17
C PHE A 73 4.89 1.00 -2.76
N ASP A 74 3.60 0.71 -2.79
CA ASP A 74 2.54 1.70 -2.64
C ASP A 74 2.52 2.28 -1.23
N VAL A 75 2.47 1.41 -0.22
CA VAL A 75 2.44 1.88 1.17
C VAL A 75 3.78 2.45 1.60
N SER A 76 4.94 1.95 1.12
CA SER A 76 6.23 2.59 1.43
C SER A 76 6.38 3.98 0.80
N LEU A 77 5.92 4.17 -0.44
CA LEU A 77 5.91 5.47 -1.10
C LEU A 77 4.93 6.42 -0.42
N LEU A 78 3.75 5.94 -0.04
CA LEU A 78 2.76 6.69 0.73
C LEU A 78 3.30 7.08 2.10
N LEU A 79 4.03 6.20 2.78
CA LEU A 79 4.66 6.46 4.07
C LEU A 79 5.75 7.54 3.96
N ILE A 80 6.56 7.50 2.90
CA ILE A 80 7.56 8.53 2.58
C ILE A 80 6.87 9.86 2.28
N TRP A 81 5.78 9.84 1.51
CA TRP A 81 5.00 11.03 1.19
C TRP A 81 4.37 11.64 2.46
N LEU A 82 3.78 10.81 3.33
CA LEU A 82 3.14 11.25 4.56
C LEU A 82 4.14 11.83 5.58
N HIS A 83 5.38 11.33 5.58
CA HIS A 83 6.45 11.83 6.47
C HIS A 83 7.10 13.11 5.91
N ARG A 84 7.44 13.14 4.61
CA ARG A 84 8.22 14.25 4.01
C ARG A 84 7.38 15.29 3.26
N GLY A 85 6.10 15.02 3.03
CA GLY A 85 5.21 15.82 2.17
C GLY A 85 5.56 15.76 0.68
N ILE A 86 6.61 15.03 0.29
CA ILE A 86 7.19 15.04 -1.06
C ILE A 86 7.70 13.64 -1.40
N VAL A 87 7.29 13.10 -2.56
CA VAL A 87 7.83 11.85 -3.12
C VAL A 87 9.16 12.17 -3.81
N LYS A 88 10.25 11.45 -3.48
CA LYS A 88 11.53 11.59 -4.18
C LYS A 88 11.67 10.49 -5.24
N PRO A 89 12.01 10.83 -6.50
CA PRO A 89 12.26 12.18 -7.01
C PRO A 89 10.94 12.91 -7.34
N ALA A 90 10.87 14.20 -6.99
CA ALA A 90 9.68 15.05 -7.09
C ALA A 90 9.44 15.51 -8.54
N ILE A 91 9.31 14.55 -9.43
CA ILE A 91 9.11 14.74 -10.87
C ILE A 91 7.68 14.29 -11.18
N PRO A 92 6.91 15.01 -12.01
CA PRO A 92 5.56 14.60 -12.39
C PRO A 92 5.50 13.16 -12.93
N ALA A 93 6.53 12.75 -13.68
CA ALA A 93 6.66 11.40 -14.22
C ALA A 93 6.63 10.31 -13.13
N THR A 94 7.27 10.54 -11.98
CA THR A 94 7.27 9.58 -10.86
C THR A 94 5.86 9.39 -10.29
N CYS A 95 5.09 10.47 -10.19
CA CYS A 95 3.72 10.43 -9.69
C CYS A 95 2.80 9.68 -10.66
N TYR A 96 2.88 9.97 -11.96
CA TYR A 96 2.13 9.24 -12.98
C TYR A 96 2.52 7.77 -13.05
N PHE A 97 3.81 7.45 -12.94
CA PHE A 97 4.30 6.08 -12.93
C PHE A 97 3.82 5.31 -11.71
N TRP A 98 3.88 5.92 -10.52
CA TRP A 98 3.35 5.33 -9.30
C TRP A 98 1.85 5.06 -9.43
N ASN A 99 1.08 6.05 -9.87
CA ASN A 99 -0.36 5.91 -10.07
C ASN A 99 -0.70 4.84 -11.13
N PHE A 100 0.08 4.75 -12.20
CA PHE A 100 -0.05 3.69 -13.21
C PHE A 100 0.18 2.30 -12.60
N ILE A 101 1.22 2.14 -11.78
CA ILE A 101 1.49 0.87 -11.09
C ILE A 101 0.34 0.51 -10.14
N ASP A 102 -0.18 1.47 -9.38
CA ASP A 102 -1.24 1.22 -8.42
C ASP A 102 -2.54 0.77 -9.12
N TYR A 103 -2.97 1.49 -10.15
CA TYR A 103 -4.10 1.06 -10.98
C TYR A 103 -3.86 -0.30 -11.62
N TRP A 104 -2.67 -0.52 -12.20
CA TRP A 104 -2.35 -1.78 -12.84
C TRP A 104 -2.39 -2.95 -11.85
N ALA A 105 -1.84 -2.77 -10.64
CA ALA A 105 -1.87 -3.78 -9.58
C ALA A 105 -3.30 -4.04 -9.09
N TYR A 106 -4.12 -3.01 -8.94
CA TYR A 106 -5.53 -3.12 -8.57
C TYR A 106 -6.34 -3.91 -9.60
N TYR A 107 -6.26 -3.53 -10.88
CA TYR A 107 -6.97 -4.22 -11.95
C TYR A 107 -6.48 -5.66 -12.13
N THR A 108 -5.17 -5.89 -12.03
CA THR A 108 -4.62 -7.25 -12.13
C THR A 108 -5.12 -8.12 -10.99
N SER A 109 -5.12 -7.62 -9.76
CA SER A 109 -5.66 -8.34 -8.60
C SER A 109 -7.14 -8.70 -8.79
N PHE A 110 -7.94 -7.76 -9.32
CA PHE A 110 -9.34 -7.99 -9.63
C PHE A 110 -9.55 -9.05 -10.72
N LEU A 111 -8.78 -8.98 -11.81
CA LEU A 111 -8.85 -9.96 -12.90
C LEU A 111 -8.43 -11.36 -12.46
N VAL A 112 -7.37 -11.46 -11.64
CA VAL A 112 -6.90 -12.73 -11.10
C VAL A 112 -7.92 -13.30 -10.10
N MET A 113 -8.55 -12.47 -9.28
CA MET A 113 -9.64 -12.89 -8.38
C MET A 113 -10.88 -13.34 -9.17
N LEU A 114 -11.24 -12.64 -10.26
CA LEU A 114 -12.31 -13.04 -11.15
C LEU A 114 -12.01 -14.38 -11.83
N TRP A 115 -10.78 -14.57 -12.31
CA TRP A 115 -10.32 -15.84 -12.87
C TRP A 115 -10.42 -16.97 -11.84
N ALA A 116 -9.93 -16.73 -10.62
CA ALA A 116 -10.00 -17.69 -9.52
C ALA A 116 -11.44 -18.06 -9.12
N ALA A 117 -12.42 -17.20 -9.37
CA ALA A 117 -13.84 -17.46 -9.11
C ALA A 117 -14.55 -18.21 -10.25
N LEU A 118 -13.99 -18.15 -11.47
CA LEU A 118 -14.51 -18.86 -12.65
C LEU A 118 -13.92 -20.27 -12.79
N GLU A 119 -12.71 -20.48 -12.28
CA GLU A 119 -12.05 -21.79 -12.14
C GLU A 119 -12.74 -22.67 -11.09
#